data_AF-A0A163EEI1-F1
#
_entry.id   AF-A0A163EEI1-F1
#
_cell.length_a   1.000
_cell.length_b   1.000
_cell.length_c   1.000
_cell.angle_alpha   90.00
_cell.angle_beta   90.00
_cell.angle_gamma   90.00
#
_symmetry.space_group_name_H-M   'P 1'
#
loop_
_entity.id
_entity.type
_entity.pdbx_description
1 polymer ?
#
loop_
_entity_poly.entity_id
_entity_poly.type
_entity_poly.pdbx_seq_one_letter_code
_entity_poly.pdbx_strand_id
1 'polypeptide(L)'
;MNPNQIAIVKRRKRNGPQKVLPIHIKNMIVEKCYIEESMTRAEAARAFGVSWVSINNIITKFERDATVEPKKRGGSRAESLKITDEHSKFIQDLLDECCTLTLGQMREELFRKFPELQEQNLSISGLHKHIINNIGFT
;
A
#
# COMPACT_ATOMS: atom_id res chain seq x y z
N MET A 1 -18.17 17.99 -46.07
CA MET A 1 -17.80 17.49 -44.73
C MET A 1 -18.02 15.98 -44.73
N ASN A 2 -16.98 15.17 -44.44
CA ASN A 2 -17.04 13.71 -44.54
C ASN A 2 -16.99 13.10 -43.12
N PRO A 3 -18.08 12.49 -42.62
CA PRO A 3 -18.13 11.96 -41.26
C PRO A 3 -17.87 10.44 -41.29
N ASN A 4 -16.60 10.00 -41.32
CA ASN A 4 -16.25 8.60 -40.99
C ASN A 4 -14.74 8.38 -40.86
N GLN A 5 -14.14 8.94 -39.81
CA GLN A 5 -12.85 8.47 -39.31
C GLN A 5 -12.99 8.17 -37.81
N ILE A 6 -13.57 7.02 -37.50
CA ILE A 6 -13.49 6.45 -36.16
C ILE A 6 -12.04 6.00 -35.98
N ALA A 7 -11.25 6.81 -35.29
CA ALA A 7 -9.89 6.47 -34.93
C ALA A 7 -9.91 5.22 -34.04
N ILE A 8 -9.57 4.06 -34.61
CA ILE A 8 -9.34 2.83 -33.85
C ILE A 8 -8.10 3.07 -32.98
N VAL A 9 -8.32 3.45 -31.72
CA VAL A 9 -7.28 3.55 -30.71
C VAL A 9 -6.73 2.14 -30.48
N LYS A 10 -5.62 1.81 -31.14
CA LYS A 10 -4.87 0.57 -30.90
C LYS A 10 -4.46 0.54 -29.42
N ARG A 11 -5.16 -0.25 -28.61
CA ARG A 11 -4.78 -0.50 -27.21
C ARG A 11 -3.37 -1.09 -27.19
N ARG A 12 -2.44 -0.43 -26.48
CA ARG A 12 -1.08 -0.95 -26.24
C ARG A 12 -1.20 -2.33 -25.60
N LYS A 13 -0.48 -3.33 -26.13
CA LYS A 13 -0.36 -4.65 -25.50
C LYS A 13 0.16 -4.45 -24.08
N ARG A 14 -0.55 -5.00 -23.08
CA ARG A 14 -0.07 -5.01 -21.70
C ARG A 14 1.22 -5.81 -21.68
N ASN A 15 2.31 -5.21 -21.20
CA ASN A 15 3.53 -5.96 -20.94
C ASN A 15 3.18 -7.06 -19.93
N GLY A 16 3.58 -8.30 -20.23
CA GLY A 16 3.45 -9.42 -19.30
C GLY A 16 4.15 -9.14 -17.96
N PRO A 17 4.06 -10.04 -16.98
CA PRO A 17 4.69 -9.85 -15.67
C PRO A 17 6.15 -9.44 -15.83
N GLN A 18 6.50 -8.25 -15.31
CA GLN A 18 7.88 -7.75 -15.36
C GLN A 18 8.79 -8.75 -14.66
N LYS A 19 9.71 -9.35 -15.42
CA LYS A 19 10.74 -10.24 -14.88
C LYS A 19 11.56 -9.46 -13.86
N VAL A 20 11.59 -9.96 -12.63
CA VAL A 20 12.41 -9.38 -11.56
C VAL A 20 13.88 -9.67 -11.87
N LEU A 21 14.74 -8.65 -11.80
CA LEU A 21 16.17 -8.84 -11.98
C LEU A 21 16.69 -9.82 -10.90
N PRO A 22 17.40 -10.89 -11.28
CA PRO A 22 17.93 -11.85 -10.32
C PRO A 22 18.83 -11.19 -9.27
N ILE A 23 18.80 -11.70 -8.04
CA ILE A 23 19.54 -11.15 -6.90
C ILE A 23 21.05 -11.14 -7.17
N HIS A 24 21.60 -12.21 -7.75
CA HIS A 24 23.02 -12.29 -8.07
C HIS A 24 23.49 -11.15 -8.99
N ILE A 25 22.69 -10.75 -9.99
CA ILE A 25 23.02 -9.61 -10.86
C ILE A 25 23.02 -8.30 -10.06
N LYS A 26 22.08 -8.12 -9.13
CA LYS A 26 22.07 -6.93 -8.26
C LYS A 26 23.30 -6.87 -7.35
N ASN A 27 23.73 -8.00 -6.81
CA ASN A 27 24.94 -8.08 -6.00
C ASN A 27 26.17 -7.71 -6.84
N MET A 28 26.32 -8.26 -8.04
CA MET A 28 27.41 -7.89 -8.94
C MET A 28 27.41 -6.39 -9.30
N ILE A 29 26.23 -5.79 -9.48
CA ILE A 29 26.12 -4.34 -9.70
C ILE A 29 26.63 -3.56 -8.49
N VAL A 30 26.22 -3.93 -7.27
CA VAL A 30 26.66 -3.24 -6.04
C VAL A 30 28.15 -3.42 -5.83
N GLU A 31 28.67 -4.64 -5.98
CA GLU A 31 30.09 -4.95 -5.85
C GLU A 31 30.93 -4.06 -6.79
N LYS A 32 30.61 -4.05 -8.08
CA LYS A 32 31.39 -3.31 -9.08
C LYS A 32 31.19 -1.80 -9.07
N CYS A 33 29.99 -1.31 -8.74
CA CYS A 33 29.69 0.12 -8.82
C CYS A 33 29.80 0.88 -7.50
N TYR A 34 29.84 0.20 -6.36
CA TYR A 34 29.81 0.83 -5.05
C TYR A 34 30.91 0.33 -4.11
N ILE A 35 31.22 -0.98 -4.12
CA ILE A 35 32.23 -1.54 -3.20
C ILE A 35 33.63 -1.40 -3.79
N GLU A 36 33.84 -1.92 -5.00
CA GLU A 36 35.13 -1.87 -5.71
C GLU A 36 35.34 -0.55 -6.45
N GLU A 37 34.25 0.16 -6.76
CA GLU A 37 34.21 1.33 -7.65
C GLU A 37 34.89 1.08 -9.01
N SER A 38 34.92 -0.18 -9.47
CA SER A 38 35.57 -0.62 -10.70
C SER A 38 34.77 -0.30 -11.97
N MET A 39 33.48 0.05 -11.85
CA MET A 39 32.61 0.45 -12.95
C MET A 39 31.71 1.62 -12.59
N THR A 40 31.54 2.56 -13.52
CA THR A 40 30.51 3.59 -13.40
C THR A 40 29.11 2.99 -13.56
N ARG A 41 28.09 3.68 -13.01
CA ARG A 41 26.68 3.27 -13.15
C ARG A 41 26.25 3.14 -14.62
N ALA A 42 26.82 3.95 -15.51
CA ALA A 42 26.54 3.91 -16.95
C ALA A 42 27.20 2.70 -17.64
N GLU A 43 28.41 2.34 -17.24
CA GLU A 43 29.08 1.13 -17.72
C GLU A 43 28.36 -0.13 -17.25
N ALA A 44 27.94 -0.19 -15.98
CA ALA A 44 27.15 -1.30 -15.48
C ALA A 44 25.79 -1.43 -16.20
N ALA A 45 25.11 -0.31 -16.48
CA ALA A 45 23.86 -0.34 -17.25
C ALA A 45 24.06 -1.02 -18.62
N ARG A 46 25.17 -0.69 -19.31
CA ARG A 46 25.54 -1.30 -20.60
C ARG A 46 25.97 -2.77 -20.44
N ALA A 47 26.84 -3.07 -19.47
CA ALA A 47 27.41 -4.40 -19.27
C ALA A 47 26.37 -5.43 -18.85
N PHE A 48 25.45 -5.05 -17.96
CA PHE A 48 24.40 -5.95 -17.45
C PHE A 48 23.09 -5.89 -18.26
N GLY A 49 22.99 -5.02 -19.28
CA GLY A 49 21.77 -4.83 -20.06
C GLY A 49 20.58 -4.33 -19.23
N VAL A 50 20.88 -3.58 -18.16
CA VAL A 50 19.89 -3.07 -17.20
C VAL A 50 19.74 -1.56 -17.39
N SER A 51 18.51 -1.05 -17.36
CA SER A 51 18.29 0.40 -17.46
C SER A 51 19.07 1.17 -16.39
N TRP A 52 19.60 2.33 -16.76
CA TRP A 52 20.34 3.20 -15.84
C TRP A 52 19.55 3.52 -14.57
N VAL A 53 18.24 3.75 -14.69
CA VAL A 53 17.33 3.99 -13.56
C VAL A 53 17.29 2.80 -12.60
N SER A 54 17.31 1.58 -13.12
CA SER A 54 17.33 0.39 -12.28
C SER A 54 18.67 0.22 -11.55
N ILE A 55 19.80 0.49 -12.22
CA ILE A 55 21.12 0.52 -11.57
C ILE A 55 21.11 1.53 -10.42
N ASN A 56 20.63 2.75 -10.67
CA ASN A 56 20.56 3.80 -9.66
C ASN A 56 19.69 3.38 -8.46
N ASN A 57 18.51 2.81 -8.72
CA ASN A 57 17.62 2.33 -7.67
C ASN A 57 18.22 1.18 -6.83
N ILE A 58 19.02 0.30 -7.45
CA ILE A 58 19.71 -0.79 -6.75
C ILE A 58 20.76 -0.22 -5.80
N ILE A 59 21.61 0.69 -6.29
CA ILE A 59 22.69 1.28 -5.50
C ILE A 59 22.14 2.14 -4.37
N THR A 60 21.21 3.08 -4.66
CA THR A 60 20.59 3.92 -3.63
C THR A 60 19.86 3.11 -2.57
N LYS A 61 19.25 1.98 -2.95
CA LYS A 61 18.66 1.08 -1.97
C LYS A 61 19.72 0.42 -1.10
N PHE A 62 20.81 -0.05 -1.69
CA PHE A 62 21.90 -0.67 -0.94
C PHE A 62 22.55 0.33 0.03
N GLU A 63 22.79 1.58 -0.40
CA GLU A 63 23.25 2.67 0.47
C GLU A 63 22.35 2.88 1.69
N ARG A 64 21.02 2.78 1.51
CA ARG A 64 20.04 3.01 2.59
C ARG A 64 19.81 1.79 3.49
N ASP A 65 19.63 0.62 2.88
CA ASP A 65 19.09 -0.57 3.55
C ASP A 65 20.15 -1.68 3.69
N ALA A 66 21.39 -1.49 3.19
CA ALA A 66 22.46 -2.49 3.09
C ALA A 66 22.03 -3.83 2.45
N THR A 67 21.00 -3.79 1.58
CA THR A 67 20.45 -5.00 0.95
C THR A 67 19.91 -4.74 -0.45
N VAL A 68 20.06 -5.74 -1.32
CA VAL A 68 19.47 -5.76 -2.67
C VAL A 68 18.15 -6.56 -2.74
N GLU A 69 17.80 -7.24 -1.65
CA GLU A 69 16.64 -8.15 -1.57
C GLU A 69 15.35 -7.41 -1.87
N PRO A 70 14.51 -7.83 -2.84
CA PRO A 70 13.31 -7.10 -3.17
C PRO A 70 12.38 -6.95 -1.96
N LYS A 71 11.71 -5.79 -1.85
CA LYS A 71 10.65 -5.64 -0.85
C LYS A 71 9.55 -6.64 -1.15
N LYS A 72 8.94 -7.21 -0.09
CA LYS A 72 7.77 -8.08 -0.22
C LYS A 72 6.72 -7.35 -1.07
N ARG A 73 6.33 -7.96 -2.19
CA ARG A 73 5.32 -7.42 -3.11
C ARG A 73 3.95 -7.93 -2.69
N GLY A 74 3.02 -7.01 -2.47
CA GLY A 74 1.67 -7.34 -2.05
C GLY A 74 1.60 -7.90 -0.61
N GLY A 75 0.44 -8.45 -0.29
CA GLY A 75 0.04 -8.79 1.06
C GLY A 75 -1.14 -7.94 1.51
N SER A 76 -1.97 -8.50 2.40
CA SER A 76 -2.93 -7.68 3.12
C SER A 76 -2.18 -6.75 4.05
N ARG A 77 -2.67 -5.53 4.21
CA ARG A 77 -2.28 -4.72 5.38
C ARG A 77 -2.64 -5.51 6.63
N ALA A 78 -1.94 -5.25 7.74
CA ALA A 78 -2.34 -5.77 9.05
C ALA A 78 -3.85 -5.61 9.20
N GLU A 79 -4.55 -6.68 9.64
CA GLU A 79 -6.01 -6.73 9.65
C GLU A 79 -6.55 -5.42 10.21
N SER A 80 -7.34 -4.70 9.39
CA SER A 80 -8.00 -3.50 9.86
C SER A 80 -8.88 -3.90 11.04
N LEU A 81 -8.66 -3.23 12.17
CA LEU A 81 -9.45 -3.25 13.41
C LEU A 81 -10.82 -3.91 13.25
N LYS A 82 -11.00 -5.08 13.88
CA LYS A 82 -12.27 -5.81 13.85
C LYS A 82 -13.18 -5.23 14.93
N ILE A 83 -14.08 -4.33 14.53
CA ILE A 83 -15.26 -4.04 15.33
C ILE A 83 -16.05 -5.35 15.39
N THR A 84 -16.18 -5.91 16.59
CA THR A 84 -16.86 -7.19 16.84
C THR A 84 -18.37 -7.01 16.81
N ASP A 85 -19.10 -8.13 16.85
CA ASP A 85 -20.57 -8.09 16.94
C ASP A 85 -21.04 -7.42 18.23
N GLU A 86 -20.29 -7.57 19.34
CA GLU A 86 -20.59 -6.91 20.61
C GLU A 86 -20.47 -5.38 20.51
N HIS A 87 -19.40 -4.88 19.89
CA HIS A 87 -19.24 -3.45 19.62
C HIS A 87 -20.35 -2.94 18.70
N SER A 88 -20.72 -3.74 17.69
CA SER A 88 -21.77 -3.39 16.74
C SER A 88 -23.12 -3.22 17.42
N LYS A 89 -23.47 -4.15 18.31
CA LYS A 89 -24.69 -4.07 19.11
C LYS A 89 -24.71 -2.83 19.99
N PHE A 90 -23.60 -2.53 20.66
CA PHE A 90 -23.51 -1.32 21.48
C PHE A 90 -23.64 -0.03 20.67
N ILE A 91 -23.05 0.03 19.47
CA ILE A 91 -23.22 1.17 18.56
C ILE A 91 -24.68 1.33 18.14
N GLN A 92 -25.37 0.22 17.88
CA GLN A 92 -26.79 0.23 17.53
C GLN A 92 -27.65 0.73 18.70
N ASP A 93 -27.43 0.21 19.92
CA ASP A 93 -28.13 0.67 21.13
C ASP A 93 -27.94 2.19 21.36
N LEU A 94 -26.72 2.71 21.16
CA LEU A 94 -26.43 4.15 21.25
C LEU A 94 -27.18 4.99 20.20
N LEU A 95 -27.31 4.48 18.97
CA LEU A 95 -28.02 5.15 17.89
C LEU A 95 -29.53 5.12 18.10
N ASP A 96 -30.06 4.00 18.61
CA ASP A 96 -31.47 3.84 18.93
C ASP A 96 -31.87 4.71 20.12
N GLU A 97 -30.98 4.90 21.11
CA GLU A 97 -31.20 5.81 22.25
C GLU A 97 -31.07 7.29 21.84
N CYS A 98 -30.06 7.64 21.04
CA CYS A 98 -29.81 9.03 20.63
C CYS A 98 -29.16 9.14 19.24
N CYS A 99 -30.02 9.22 18.21
CA CYS A 99 -29.59 9.34 16.81
C CYS A 99 -28.87 10.66 16.46
N THR A 100 -28.83 11.64 17.36
CA THR A 100 -28.12 12.92 17.15
C THR A 100 -26.67 12.90 17.63
N LEU A 101 -26.19 11.79 18.19
CA LEU A 101 -24.81 11.66 18.64
C LEU A 101 -23.84 11.84 17.47
N THR A 102 -22.81 12.66 17.67
CA THR A 102 -21.73 12.78 16.70
C THR A 102 -20.84 11.54 16.73
N LEU A 103 -20.23 11.19 15.61
CA LEU A 103 -19.27 10.07 15.53
C LEU A 103 -18.12 10.20 16.56
N GLY A 104 -17.73 11.43 16.89
CA GLY A 104 -16.74 11.69 17.94
C GLY A 104 -17.24 11.26 19.31
N GLN A 105 -18.45 11.68 19.70
CA GLN A 105 -19.06 11.28 20.97
C GLN A 105 -19.30 9.77 21.04
N MET A 106 -19.81 9.17 19.96
CA MET A 106 -19.99 7.71 19.89
C MET A 106 -18.67 6.96 20.11
N ARG A 107 -17.57 7.47 19.54
CA ARG A 107 -16.23 6.91 19.75
C ARG A 107 -15.78 7.02 21.20
N GLU A 108 -16.03 8.14 21.87
CA GLU A 108 -15.67 8.30 23.29
C GLU A 108 -16.48 7.34 24.18
N GLU A 109 -17.79 7.17 23.93
CA GLU A 109 -18.61 6.18 24.66
C GLU A 109 -18.14 4.74 24.39
N LEU A 110 -17.75 4.43 23.15
CA LEU A 110 -17.12 3.16 22.80
C LEU A 110 -15.83 2.93 23.58
N PHE A 111 -14.96 3.94 23.71
CA PHE A 111 -13.71 3.81 24.47
C PHE A 111 -13.93 3.66 25.97
N ARG A 112 -14.96 4.30 26.52
CA ARG A 112 -15.34 4.12 27.93
C ARG A 112 -15.75 2.69 28.24
N LYS A 113 -16.48 2.04 27.32
CA LYS A 113 -17.00 0.67 27.50
C LYS A 113 -16.00 -0.41 27.05
N PHE A 114 -15.22 -0.12 26.02
CA PHE A 114 -14.25 -1.03 25.40
C PHE A 114 -12.88 -0.33 25.27
N PRO A 115 -12.09 -0.25 26.36
CA PRO A 115 -10.77 0.39 26.36
C PRO A 115 -9.80 -0.18 25.34
N GLU A 116 -9.94 -1.46 24.98
CA GLU A 116 -9.15 -2.14 23.95
C GLU A 116 -9.27 -1.47 22.58
N LEU A 117 -10.38 -0.78 22.28
CA LEU A 117 -10.55 -0.04 21.03
C LEU A 117 -9.74 1.26 21.02
N GLN A 118 -9.44 1.82 22.19
CA GLN A 118 -8.58 2.98 22.34
C GLN A 118 -7.12 2.61 22.09
N GLU A 119 -6.65 1.50 22.66
CA GLU A 119 -5.30 0.96 22.40
C GLU A 119 -5.10 0.65 20.91
N GLN A 120 -6.16 0.17 20.26
CA GLN A 120 -6.18 -0.12 18.83
C GLN A 120 -6.38 1.12 17.93
N ASN A 121 -6.50 2.32 18.53
CA ASN A 121 -6.67 3.60 17.82
C ASN A 121 -7.81 3.58 16.79
N LEU A 122 -9.02 3.21 17.21
CA LEU A 122 -10.21 3.29 16.34
C LEU A 122 -10.37 4.70 15.76
N SER A 123 -10.20 4.80 14.45
CA SER A 123 -10.42 6.06 13.74
C SER A 123 -11.90 6.36 13.55
N ILE A 124 -12.26 7.65 13.53
CA ILE A 124 -13.62 8.12 13.25
C ILE A 124 -14.11 7.61 11.88
N SER A 125 -13.22 7.58 10.87
CA SER A 125 -13.52 7.05 9.54
C SER A 125 -13.81 5.55 9.58
N GLY A 126 -13.08 4.79 10.40
CA GLY A 126 -13.32 3.37 10.63
C GLY A 126 -14.69 3.10 11.25
N LEU A 127 -15.04 3.88 12.28
CA LEU A 127 -16.37 3.82 12.92
C LEU A 127 -17.49 4.14 11.92
N HIS A 128 -17.36 5.24 11.18
CA HIS A 128 -18.34 5.62 10.16
C HIS A 128 -18.54 4.54 9.09
N LYS A 129 -17.43 3.98 8.59
CA LYS A 129 -17.46 2.90 7.59
C LYS A 129 -18.18 1.65 8.13
N HIS A 130 -18.01 1.35 9.40
CA HIS A 130 -18.69 0.22 10.05
C HIS A 130 -20.20 0.44 10.16
N ILE A 131 -20.62 1.63 10.60
CA ILE A 131 -22.04 1.98 10.71
C ILE A 131 -22.74 1.84 9.35
N ILE A 132 -22.15 2.37 8.27
CA ILE A 132 -22.72 2.28 6.92
C ILE A 132 -22.81 0.83 6.44
N ASN A 133 -21.74 0.04 6.59
CA ASN A 133 -21.67 -1.29 5.96
C ASN A 133 -22.43 -2.37 6.75
N ASN A 134 -22.48 -2.25 8.07
CA ASN A 134 -22.92 -3.34 8.95
C ASN A 134 -24.18 -3.02 9.74
N ILE A 135 -24.51 -1.74 9.97
CA ILE A 135 -25.73 -1.33 10.69
C ILE A 135 -26.80 -0.85 9.73
N GLY A 136 -26.42 -0.08 8.69
CA GLY A 136 -27.33 0.29 7.61
C GLY A 136 -28.14 1.55 7.84
N PHE A 137 -27.48 2.66 8.21
CA PHE A 137 -28.06 3.99 8.09
C PHE A 137 -27.66 4.59 6.72
N THR A 138 -28.64 4.77 5.84
CA THR A 138 -28.53 5.53 4.58
C THR A 138 -29.46 6.72 4.59
#